data_AF-A0A4U0Q5V2-F1
#
_entry.id   AF-A0A4U0Q5V2-F1
#
_cell.length_a   1.000
_cell.length_b   1.000
_cell.length_c   1.000
_cell.angle_alpha   90.00
_cell.angle_beta   90.00
_cell.angle_gamma   90.00
#
_symmetry.space_group_name_H-M   'P 1'
#
loop_
_entity.id
_entity.type
_entity.pdbx_description
1 polymer ?
#
loop_
_entity_poly.entity_id
_entity_poly.type
_entity_poly.pdbx_seq_one_letter_code
_entity_poly.pdbx_strand_id
1 'polypeptide(L)'
;MEATYGFTHSLDSLMAFMSPQRASTDALRAISHWASLATGRSFEQLHLEDDQLVVKLRWEEADTYSAATDLNNTCLEFGLHRELINH
;
A
#
# COMPACT_ATOMS: atom_id res chain seq x y z
N MET A 1 -1.37 -12.29 -10.83
CA MET A 1 -0.78 -10.98 -11.17
C MET A 1 0.08 -10.50 -10.02
N GLU A 2 1.15 -9.76 -10.31
CA GLU A 2 2.03 -9.19 -9.29
C GLU A 2 2.61 -7.85 -9.74
N ALA A 3 2.89 -6.97 -8.78
CA ALA A 3 3.59 -5.71 -8.99
C ALA A 3 4.29 -5.25 -7.71
N THR A 4 5.40 -4.53 -7.85
CA THR A 4 6.14 -3.95 -6.72
C THR A 4 5.77 -2.48 -6.57
N TYR A 5 5.45 -2.08 -5.35
CA TYR A 5 5.10 -0.71 -5.02
C TYR A 5 5.90 -0.19 -3.83
N GLY A 6 6.31 1.07 -3.91
CA GLY A 6 6.79 1.87 -2.80
C GLY A 6 5.66 2.69 -2.20
N PHE A 7 5.64 2.82 -0.88
CA PHE A 7 4.64 3.58 -0.13
C PHE A 7 5.34 4.54 0.83
N THR A 8 4.92 5.79 0.78
CA THR A 8 5.38 6.87 1.67
C THR A 8 4.16 7.67 2.15
N HIS A 9 4.31 8.50 3.17
CA HIS A 9 3.28 9.49 3.47
C HIS A 9 3.14 10.47 2.29
N SER A 10 1.90 10.79 1.95
CA SER A 10 1.62 11.84 0.97
C SER A 10 1.81 13.20 1.62
N LEU A 11 2.65 14.04 1.02
CA LEU A 11 2.93 15.40 1.50
C LEU A 11 1.68 16.31 1.46
N ASP A 12 0.72 15.97 0.60
CA ASP A 12 -0.53 16.71 0.43
C ASP A 12 -1.69 16.13 1.25
N SER A 13 -1.43 15.14 2.12
CA SER A 13 -2.46 14.49 2.92
C SER A 13 -2.50 15.00 4.36
N LEU A 14 -3.64 15.58 4.74
CA LEU A 14 -3.94 15.90 6.14
C LEU A 14 -3.90 14.65 7.03
N MET A 15 -4.32 13.49 6.51
CA MET A 15 -4.30 12.22 7.26
C MET A 15 -2.86 11.80 7.60
N ALA A 16 -1.93 11.96 6.66
CA ALA A 16 -0.52 11.71 6.90
C ALA A 16 0.07 12.69 7.92
N PHE A 17 -0.20 13.99 7.75
CA PHE A 17 0.28 15.02 8.68
C PHE A 17 -0.21 14.81 10.12
N MET A 18 -1.44 14.31 10.28
CA MET A 18 -2.03 14.05 11.60
C MET A 18 -1.65 12.68 12.17
N SER A 19 -0.98 11.81 11.41
CA SER A 19 -0.63 10.48 11.90
C SER A 19 0.51 10.56 12.92
N PRO A 20 0.35 9.99 14.12
CA PRO A 20 1.44 9.88 15.09
C PRO A 20 2.41 8.73 14.76
N GLN A 21 2.14 7.96 13.72
CA GLN A 21 2.92 6.78 13.32
C GLN A 21 3.91 7.13 12.20
N ARG A 22 4.95 6.29 12.07
CA ARG A 22 5.88 6.33 10.94
C ARG A 22 5.15 5.96 9.65
N ALA A 23 5.57 6.54 8.53
CA ALA A 23 4.93 6.29 7.23
C ALA A 23 4.91 4.81 6.87
N SER A 24 5.97 4.07 7.20
CA SER A 24 6.02 2.64 6.96
C SER A 24 5.08 1.80 7.82
N THR A 25 4.75 2.26 9.03
CA THR A 25 3.77 1.61 9.90
C THR A 25 2.36 1.79 9.34
N ASP A 26 2.01 3.00 8.92
CA ASP A 26 0.73 3.26 8.25
C ASP A 26 0.63 2.50 6.93
N ALA A 27 1.72 2.47 6.15
CA ALA A 27 1.80 1.67 4.93
C ALA A 27 1.60 0.19 5.20
N LEU A 28 2.23 -0.38 6.23
CA LEU A 28 2.08 -1.79 6.55
C LEU A 28 0.63 -2.12 6.97
N ARG A 29 -0.01 -1.24 7.73
CA ARG A 29 -1.43 -1.36 8.11
C ARG A 29 -2.34 -1.28 6.90
N ALA A 30 -2.10 -0.32 6.00
CA ALA A 30 -2.82 -0.17 4.75
C ALA A 30 -2.72 -1.44 3.90
N ILE A 31 -1.51 -1.95 3.66
CA ILE A 31 -1.30 -3.13 2.82
C ILE A 31 -1.87 -4.40 3.46
N SER A 32 -1.76 -4.53 4.79
CA SER A 32 -2.40 -5.62 5.52
C SER A 32 -3.93 -5.56 5.38
N HIS A 33 -4.52 -4.37 5.47
CA HIS A 33 -5.94 -4.17 5.26
C HIS A 33 -6.35 -4.52 3.81
N TRP A 34 -5.64 -3.99 2.82
CA TRP A 34 -5.88 -4.29 1.40
C TRP A 34 -5.86 -5.79 1.10
N ALA A 35 -4.89 -6.52 1.66
CA ALA A 35 -4.77 -7.97 1.49
C ALA A 35 -5.93 -8.75 2.16
N SER A 36 -6.56 -8.18 3.18
CA SER A 36 -7.71 -8.79 3.87
C SER A 36 -9.05 -8.59 3.15
N LEU A 37 -9.14 -7.65 2.20
CA LEU A 37 -10.39 -7.30 1.51
C LEU A 37 -10.89 -8.39 0.53
N ALA A 38 -9.99 -9.24 0.03
CA ALA A 38 -10.36 -10.32 -0.89
C ALA A 38 -9.46 -11.55 -0.72
N THR A 39 -10.03 -12.72 -0.96
CA THR A 39 -9.26 -13.98 -0.98
C THR A 39 -8.34 -13.99 -2.20
N GLY A 40 -7.11 -14.48 -2.05
CA GLY A 40 -6.12 -14.53 -3.14
C GLY A 40 -5.22 -13.30 -3.24
N ARG A 41 -5.48 -12.25 -2.43
CA ARG A 41 -4.55 -11.13 -2.25
C ARG A 41 -3.49 -11.46 -1.22
N SER A 42 -2.26 -11.07 -1.50
CA SER A 42 -1.15 -11.17 -0.55
C SER A 42 -0.09 -10.13 -0.85
N PHE A 43 0.81 -9.92 0.10
CA PHE A 43 1.95 -9.06 -0.08
C PHE A 43 3.20 -9.70 0.50
N GLU A 44 4.34 -9.33 -0.06
CA GLU A 44 5.67 -9.68 0.43
C GLU A 44 6.44 -8.39 0.68
N GLN A 45 6.93 -8.21 1.89
CA GLN A 45 7.76 -7.07 2.26
C GLN A 45 9.15 -7.23 1.67
N LEU A 46 9.56 -6.28 0.83
CA LEU A 46 10.89 -6.25 0.21
C LEU A 46 11.83 -5.30 0.95
N HIS A 47 11.33 -4.13 1.33
CA HIS A 47 12.09 -3.10 2.05
C HIS A 47 11.21 -2.40 3.07
N LEU A 48 11.77 -2.11 4.25
CA LEU A 48 11.07 -1.40 5.31
C LEU A 48 12.06 -0.46 5.99
N GLU A 49 11.83 0.83 5.79
CA GLU A 49 12.49 1.93 6.50
C GLU A 49 11.46 2.72 7.30
N ASP A 50 11.89 3.75 8.01
CA ASP A 50 10.97 4.55 8.83
C ASP A 50 9.95 5.30 7.95
N ASP A 51 10.41 5.89 6.84
CA ASP A 51 9.59 6.75 6.01
C ASP A 51 9.08 6.07 4.72
N GLN A 52 9.47 4.81 4.48
CA GLN A 52 9.12 4.08 3.27
C GLN A 52 8.87 2.59 3.54
N LEU A 53 7.88 2.04 2.85
CA LEU A 53 7.64 0.61 2.72
C LEU A 53 7.68 0.22 1.24
N VAL A 54 8.47 -0.79 0.88
CA VAL A 54 8.40 -1.42 -0.44
C VAL A 54 7.88 -2.84 -0.30
N VAL A 55 6.82 -3.15 -1.04
CA VAL A 55 6.18 -4.46 -1.04
C VAL A 55 5.93 -4.94 -2.46
N LYS A 56 5.98 -6.25 -2.64
CA LYS A 56 5.47 -6.95 -3.80
C LYS A 56 4.05 -7.41 -3.51
N LEU A 57 3.08 -6.84 -4.23
CA LEU A 57 1.67 -7.22 -4.13
C LEU A 57 1.38 -8.35 -5.12
N ARG A 58 0.53 -9.30 -4.71
CA ARG A 58 0.03 -10.40 -5.53
C ARG A 58 -1.49 -10.46 -5.43
N TRP A 59 -2.15 -10.67 -6.56
CA TRP A 59 -3.60 -10.81 -6.67
C TRP A 59 -3.97 -11.69 -7.86
N GLU A 60 -5.21 -12.17 -7.91
CA GLU A 60 -5.72 -12.96 -9.04
C GLU A 60 -6.04 -12.09 -10.25
N GLU A 61 -5.88 -12.60 -11.47
CA GLU A 61 -6.13 -11.81 -12.69
C GLU A 61 -7.57 -11.27 -12.75
N ALA A 62 -8.55 -12.08 -12.35
CA ALA A 62 -9.96 -11.69 -12.27
C ALA A 62 -10.24 -10.54 -11.27
N ASP A 63 -9.34 -10.34 -10.30
CA ASP A 63 -9.46 -9.32 -9.26
C ASP A 63 -8.73 -8.01 -9.62
N THR A 64 -8.07 -7.92 -10.79
CA THR A 64 -7.19 -6.78 -11.14
C THR A 64 -7.86 -5.41 -10.98
N TYR A 65 -9.12 -5.27 -11.42
CA TYR A 65 -9.84 -4.00 -11.31
C TYR A 65 -10.19 -3.63 -9.86
N SER A 66 -10.68 -4.60 -9.09
CA SER A 66 -11.05 -4.42 -7.69
C SER A 66 -9.81 -4.19 -6.83
N ALA A 67 -8.75 -4.97 -7.04
CA ALA A 67 -7.44 -4.83 -6.40
C ALA A 67 -6.89 -3.40 -6.54
N ALA A 68 -6.91 -2.86 -7.77
CA ALA A 68 -6.44 -1.50 -8.03
C ALA A 68 -7.30 -0.43 -7.35
N THR A 69 -8.63 -0.60 -7.40
CA THR A 69 -9.60 0.31 -6.78
C THR A 69 -9.44 0.32 -5.26
N ASP A 70 -9.38 -0.85 -4.64
CA ASP A 70 -9.21 -1.01 -3.20
C ASP A 70 -7.87 -0.46 -2.73
N LEU A 71 -6.81 -0.68 -3.50
CA LEU A 71 -5.49 -0.13 -3.17
C LEU A 71 -5.49 1.40 -3.23
N ASN A 72 -6.18 2.01 -4.21
CA ASN A 72 -6.33 3.47 -4.28
C ASN A 72 -7.08 4.01 -3.05
N ASN A 73 -8.20 3.39 -2.72
CA ASN A 73 -9.02 3.80 -1.58
C ASN A 73 -8.26 3.66 -0.27
N THR A 74 -7.54 2.55 -0.09
CA THR A 74 -6.73 2.31 1.09
C THR A 74 -5.59 3.33 1.20
N CYS A 75 -4.89 3.64 0.12
CA CYS A 75 -3.86 4.69 0.15
C CYS A 75 -4.44 6.04 0.55
N LEU A 76 -5.60 6.43 0.03
CA LEU A 76 -6.26 7.69 0.38
C LEU A 76 -6.66 7.74 1.86
N GLU A 77 -7.24 6.67 2.39
CA GLU A 77 -7.67 6.58 3.79
C GLU A 77 -6.49 6.72 4.76
N PHE A 78 -5.36 6.09 4.45
CA PHE A 78 -4.15 6.14 5.27
C PHE A 78 -3.23 7.32 4.93
N GLY A 79 -3.61 8.18 3.99
CA GLY A 79 -2.82 9.33 3.57
C GLY A 79 -1.49 8.97 2.89
N LEU A 80 -1.43 7.82 2.23
CA LEU A 80 -0.23 7.30 1.59
C LEU A 80 -0.14 7.73 0.12
N HIS A 81 1.06 8.05 -0.32
CA HIS A 81 1.44 8.04 -1.71
C HIS A 81 1.95 6.65 -2.08
N ARG A 82 1.64 6.18 -3.30
CA ARG A 82 2.26 4.96 -3.85
C ARG A 82 2.92 5.23 -5.18
N GLU A 83 4.03 4.55 -5.40
CA GLU A 83 4.76 4.56 -6.67
C GLU A 83 4.98 3.12 -7.16
N LEU A 84 4.85 2.90 -8.47
CA LEU A 84 5.18 1.62 -9.08
C LEU A 84 6.70 1.52 -9.23
N ILE A 85 7.31 0.50 -8.65
CA ILE A 85 8.74 0.24 -8.77
C ILE A 85 8.93 -0.78 -9.89
N ASN A 86 9.41 -0.30 -11.03
CA ASN A 86 9.82 -1.15 -12.14
C ASN A 86 11.30 -1.53 -11.95
N HIS A 87 11.60 -2.83 -11.96
CA HIS A 87 12.96 -3.35 -12.08
C HIS A 87 13.31 -3.58 -13.54
#